data_AF-A0A2D7Z648-F1
#
_entry.id   AF-A0A2D7Z648-F1
#
_cell.length_a   1.000
_cell.length_b   1.000
_cell.length_c   1.000
_cell.angle_alpha   90.00
_cell.angle_beta   90.00
_cell.angle_gamma   90.00
#
_symmetry.space_group_name_H-M   'P 1'
#
loop_
_entity.id
_entity.type
_entity.pdbx_description
1 polymer ?
#
loop_
_entity_poly.entity_id
_entity_poly.type
_entity_poly.pdbx_seq_one_letter_code
_entity_poly.pdbx_strand_id
1 'polypeptide(L)'
;MRRQPQPLSRPLERAPRQVPRVAAPLTSAWRRVLVPLALAVVVAGCAAKGPQPACPTVDVINDLHRTTVFAAGGAGDPAAVSHTLRIADFSAQCVYRKNAITLPVTVTLSAQRGPVNDGGRAPGRYFVAVLNAQDAVITKRVFDVDLAFKEGAQAVFSDEVTLTLPFAAAADLDGWRVLIGLQLSAEALAYNRRLRDPR
;
A
#
# COMPACT_ATOMS: atom_id res chain seq x y z
N MET A 1 -57.22 -0.16 25.55
CA MET A 1 -57.37 1.17 26.20
C MET A 1 -56.60 1.08 27.52
N ARG A 2 -55.63 1.90 27.92
CA ARG A 2 -55.15 3.27 27.62
C ARG A 2 -53.59 3.20 27.61
N ARG A 3 -52.84 3.91 26.76
CA ARG A 3 -52.37 5.31 26.96
C ARG A 3 -52.06 5.56 28.45
N GLN A 4 -50.84 5.84 28.89
CA GLN A 4 -49.96 6.93 28.41
C GLN A 4 -48.55 6.78 29.02
N PRO A 5 -47.58 7.55 28.48
CA PRO A 5 -46.15 7.45 28.73
C PRO A 5 -45.64 8.54 29.70
N GLN A 6 -44.30 8.67 29.79
CA GLN A 6 -43.47 9.86 30.07
C GLN A 6 -42.55 9.76 31.30
N PRO A 7 -41.45 10.56 31.41
CA PRO A 7 -40.59 11.11 30.33
C PRO A 7 -39.10 11.33 30.75
N LEU A 8 -38.41 12.08 29.88
CA LEU A 8 -37.34 13.06 30.14
C LEU A 8 -35.89 12.57 30.09
N SER A 9 -35.42 12.52 28.84
CA SER A 9 -34.08 12.86 28.39
C SER A 9 -33.47 14.05 29.16
N ARG A 10 -32.27 13.85 29.71
CA ARG A 10 -31.37 14.91 30.21
C ARG A 10 -30.41 15.34 29.09
N PRO A 11 -30.41 16.60 28.66
CA PRO A 11 -29.29 17.18 27.94
C PRO A 11 -28.16 17.49 28.93
N LEU A 12 -26.94 17.03 28.62
CA LEU A 12 -25.71 17.48 29.28
C LEU A 12 -25.39 18.89 28.76
N GLU A 13 -25.86 19.92 29.46
CA GLU A 13 -25.46 21.31 29.26
C GLU A 13 -23.97 21.48 29.54
N ARG A 14 -23.22 21.74 28.47
CA ARG A 14 -21.78 22.03 28.50
C ARG A 14 -21.61 23.53 28.71
N ALA A 15 -21.22 23.92 29.92
CA ALA A 15 -20.95 25.30 30.29
C ALA A 15 -19.85 25.94 29.41
N PRO A 16 -19.99 27.22 28.99
CA PRO A 16 -18.97 27.92 28.23
C PRO A 16 -17.79 28.34 29.12
N ARG A 17 -16.57 27.94 28.73
CA ARG A 17 -15.33 28.43 29.34
C ARG A 17 -15.12 29.90 28.94
N GLN A 18 -15.21 30.78 29.93
CA GLN A 18 -14.81 32.18 29.81
C GLN A 18 -13.28 32.25 29.82
N VAL A 19 -12.69 32.77 28.75
CA VAL A 19 -11.25 33.07 28.67
C VAL A 19 -11.02 34.51 29.14
N PRO A 20 -10.14 34.77 30.11
CA PRO A 20 -9.86 36.12 30.56
C PRO A 20 -9.09 36.90 29.48
N ARG A 21 -9.61 38.09 29.14
CA ARG A 21 -8.94 39.09 28.32
C ARG A 21 -7.83 39.75 29.16
N VAL A 22 -6.57 39.46 28.83
CA VAL A 22 -5.43 40.19 29.40
C VAL A 22 -5.20 41.45 28.56
N ALA A 23 -5.22 42.58 29.25
CA ALA A 23 -5.02 43.92 28.71
C ALA A 23 -3.57 44.11 28.22
N ALA A 24 -3.42 44.76 27.07
CA ALA A 24 -2.15 45.23 26.55
C ALA A 24 -1.73 46.54 27.24
N PRO A 25 -0.46 46.72 27.63
CA PRO A 25 0.08 48.04 27.94
C PRO A 25 0.61 48.71 26.67
N LEU A 26 0.12 49.93 26.46
CA LEU A 26 0.72 50.99 25.64
C LEU A 26 1.99 51.53 26.33
N THR A 27 2.78 52.29 25.57
CA THR A 27 4.02 53.04 25.91
C THR A 27 5.31 52.28 25.56
N SER A 28 6.39 52.87 25.08
CA SER A 28 6.72 54.25 24.70
C SER A 28 7.93 54.15 23.78
N ALA A 29 8.00 55.03 22.78
CA ALA A 29 9.22 55.31 22.04
C ALA A 29 10.39 55.58 23.01
N TRP A 30 11.57 54.99 22.75
CA TRP A 30 12.87 55.70 22.74
C TRP A 30 14.08 54.78 22.51
N ARG A 31 15.02 55.39 21.78
CA ARG A 31 16.48 55.14 21.76
C ARG A 31 17.00 53.97 20.92
N ARG A 32 17.33 54.37 19.69
CA ARG A 32 18.48 53.95 18.88
C ARG A 32 19.68 53.54 19.76
N VAL A 33 20.11 52.29 19.61
CA VAL A 33 21.50 51.88 19.84
C VAL A 33 21.93 51.07 18.62
N LEU A 34 22.95 51.59 17.93
CA LEU A 34 23.63 50.98 16.80
C LEU A 34 24.43 49.77 17.29
N VAL A 35 24.16 48.58 16.75
CA VAL A 35 24.99 47.38 16.93
C VAL A 35 25.67 47.09 15.59
N PRO A 36 27.00 46.89 15.55
CA PRO A 36 27.74 46.79 14.31
C PRO A 36 27.49 45.45 13.60
N LEU A 37 27.52 45.59 12.28
CA LEU A 37 27.39 44.62 11.21
C LEU A 37 28.51 43.56 11.26
N ALA A 38 28.18 42.33 11.63
CA ALA A 38 29.01 41.14 11.34
C ALA A 38 28.13 40.11 10.61
N LEU A 39 27.77 40.43 9.37
CA LEU A 39 27.00 39.55 8.50
C LEU A 39 27.95 38.53 7.85
N ALA A 40 28.30 37.48 8.58
CA ALA A 40 28.96 36.31 8.00
C ALA A 40 27.93 35.55 7.14
N VAL A 41 27.86 35.90 5.85
CA VAL A 41 27.04 35.17 4.86
C VAL A 41 27.76 33.85 4.57
N VAL A 42 27.43 32.80 5.33
CA VAL A 42 27.79 31.43 4.98
C VAL A 42 26.85 31.00 3.86
N VAL A 43 27.30 31.13 2.61
CA VAL A 43 26.58 30.56 1.45
C VAL A 43 26.73 29.04 1.52
N ALA A 44 25.77 28.38 2.17
CA ALA A 44 25.59 26.95 2.04
C ALA A 44 25.18 26.66 0.59
N GLY A 45 26.14 26.29 -0.25
CA GLY A 45 25.88 25.83 -1.60
C GLY A 45 25.08 24.52 -1.56
N CYS A 46 23.76 24.60 -1.70
CA CYS A 46 22.95 23.44 -2.01
C CYS A 46 23.34 22.94 -3.40
N ALA A 47 24.13 21.88 -3.46
CA ALA A 47 24.36 21.14 -4.70
C ALA A 47 23.01 20.53 -5.13
N ALA A 48 22.34 21.19 -6.10
CA ALA A 48 21.13 20.67 -6.70
C ALA A 48 21.47 19.36 -7.41
N LYS A 49 20.91 18.24 -6.94
CA LYS A 49 20.89 17.00 -7.72
C LYS A 49 20.17 17.31 -9.04
N GLY A 50 20.78 16.93 -10.16
CA GLY A 50 20.17 17.07 -11.49
C GLY A 50 18.81 16.36 -11.58
N PRO A 51 18.06 16.55 -12.67
CA PRO A 51 16.74 15.97 -12.84
C PRO A 51 16.77 14.46 -12.59
N GLN A 52 15.90 13.98 -11.70
CA GLN A 52 15.75 12.56 -11.40
C GLN A 52 14.46 12.04 -12.03
N PRO A 53 14.45 10.80 -12.55
CA PRO A 53 13.22 10.18 -13.03
C PRO A 53 12.16 10.08 -11.94
N ALA A 54 10.89 10.04 -12.33
CA ALA A 54 9.82 9.69 -11.40
C ALA A 54 9.99 8.26 -10.87
N CYS A 55 9.60 8.03 -9.62
CA CYS A 55 9.50 6.67 -9.09
C CYS A 55 8.35 5.96 -9.81
N PRO A 56 8.56 4.76 -10.38
CA PRO A 56 7.49 4.00 -11.02
C PRO A 56 6.32 3.77 -10.06
N THR A 57 5.09 3.85 -10.57
CA THR A 57 3.93 3.48 -9.77
C THR A 57 3.93 1.98 -9.53
N VAL A 58 3.52 1.56 -8.34
CA VAL A 58 3.42 0.14 -7.99
C VAL A 58 1.97 -0.15 -7.68
N ASP A 59 1.37 -1.13 -8.36
CA ASP A 59 -0.04 -1.45 -8.24
C ASP A 59 -0.29 -2.97 -8.23
N VAL A 60 -1.37 -3.38 -7.56
CA VAL A 60 -1.86 -4.77 -7.59
C VAL A 60 -2.97 -4.89 -8.63
N ILE A 61 -2.89 -5.91 -9.49
CA ILE A 61 -3.91 -6.11 -10.53
C ILE A 61 -5.21 -6.66 -9.90
N ASN A 62 -6.32 -5.96 -10.10
CA ASN A 62 -7.62 -6.26 -9.47
C ASN A 62 -8.09 -7.71 -9.66
N ASP A 63 -7.91 -8.34 -10.81
CA ASP A 63 -8.36 -9.74 -11.02
C ASP A 63 -7.36 -10.78 -10.51
N LEU A 64 -6.17 -10.34 -10.10
CA LEU A 64 -5.05 -11.20 -9.72
C LEU A 64 -4.66 -11.02 -8.25
N HIS A 65 -5.38 -10.21 -7.46
CA HIS A 65 -5.05 -10.01 -6.04
C HIS A 65 -5.48 -11.18 -5.13
N ARG A 66 -6.31 -12.10 -5.62
CA ARG A 66 -6.88 -13.22 -4.84
C ARG A 66 -7.01 -14.46 -5.71
N THR A 67 -6.87 -15.64 -5.11
CA THR A 67 -7.26 -16.91 -5.71
C THR A 67 -7.90 -17.80 -4.67
N THR A 68 -8.92 -18.56 -5.06
CA THR A 68 -9.55 -19.58 -4.24
C THR A 68 -9.28 -20.93 -4.90
N VAL A 69 -8.60 -21.80 -4.17
CA VAL A 69 -8.23 -23.14 -4.61
C VAL A 69 -9.26 -24.11 -4.06
N PHE A 70 -9.87 -24.89 -4.95
CA PHE A 70 -10.89 -25.89 -4.63
C PHE A 70 -10.29 -27.29 -4.72
N ALA A 71 -10.90 -28.25 -4.01
CA ALA A 71 -10.68 -29.67 -4.28
C ALA A 71 -11.14 -30.01 -5.71
N ALA A 72 -10.59 -31.09 -6.27
CA ALA A 72 -10.94 -31.56 -7.61
C ALA A 72 -12.48 -31.76 -7.74
N GLY A 73 -13.07 -31.18 -8.78
CA GLY A 73 -14.52 -31.23 -9.03
C GLY A 73 -15.38 -30.29 -8.18
N GLY A 74 -14.81 -29.59 -7.18
CA GLY A 74 -15.54 -28.70 -6.27
C GLY A 74 -15.51 -27.22 -6.63
N ALA A 75 -15.15 -26.87 -7.87
CA ALA A 75 -14.99 -25.47 -8.27
C ALA A 75 -16.29 -24.68 -8.07
N GLY A 76 -16.21 -23.61 -7.27
CA GLY A 76 -17.36 -22.74 -6.97
C GLY A 76 -18.19 -23.15 -5.75
N ASP A 77 -17.93 -24.32 -5.15
CA ASP A 77 -18.55 -24.74 -3.90
C ASP A 77 -17.73 -24.24 -2.69
N PRO A 78 -18.28 -23.38 -1.82
CA PRO A 78 -17.60 -22.95 -0.60
C PRO A 78 -17.17 -24.10 0.31
N ALA A 79 -17.91 -25.22 0.34
CA ALA A 79 -17.57 -26.39 1.15
C ALA A 79 -16.37 -27.17 0.58
N ALA A 80 -16.03 -26.97 -0.69
CA ALA A 80 -14.89 -27.60 -1.35
C ALA A 80 -13.65 -26.71 -1.41
N VAL A 81 -13.63 -25.56 -0.73
CA VAL A 81 -12.47 -24.66 -0.69
C VAL A 81 -11.35 -25.30 0.14
N SER A 82 -10.18 -25.48 -0.48
CA SER A 82 -8.95 -25.86 0.21
C SER A 82 -8.33 -24.63 0.88
N HIS A 83 -8.06 -23.58 0.14
CA HIS A 83 -7.55 -22.34 0.71
C HIS A 83 -7.82 -21.15 -0.22
N THR A 84 -7.79 -19.96 0.36
CA THR A 84 -7.77 -18.71 -0.39
C THR A 84 -6.45 -18.02 -0.14
N LEU A 85 -5.73 -17.64 -1.19
CA LEU A 85 -4.50 -16.85 -1.12
C LEU A 85 -4.79 -15.43 -1.64
N ARG A 86 -4.19 -14.41 -1.01
CA ARG A 86 -4.39 -13.00 -1.34
C ARG A 86 -3.07 -12.25 -1.25
N ILE A 87 -2.91 -11.26 -2.12
CA ILE A 87 -1.99 -10.14 -1.87
C ILE A 87 -2.71 -9.23 -0.89
N ALA A 88 -2.22 -9.17 0.34
CA ALA A 88 -2.82 -8.43 1.43
C ALA A 88 -2.37 -6.96 1.44
N ASP A 89 -1.09 -6.74 1.18
CA ASP A 89 -0.47 -5.41 1.16
C ASP A 89 0.83 -5.43 0.35
N PHE A 90 1.34 -4.25 0.02
CA PHE A 90 2.70 -4.09 -0.51
C PHE A 90 3.30 -2.75 -0.05
N SER A 91 4.63 -2.70 0.02
CA SER A 91 5.37 -1.46 0.21
C SER A 91 6.51 -1.38 -0.79
N ALA A 92 6.81 -0.18 -1.26
CA ALA A 92 7.90 0.06 -2.20
C ALA A 92 8.50 1.45 -1.98
N GLN A 93 9.82 1.55 -2.04
CA GLN A 93 10.51 2.83 -1.89
C GLN A 93 11.68 2.96 -2.86
N CYS A 94 11.66 3.99 -3.71
CA CYS A 94 12.75 4.26 -4.62
C CYS A 94 14.02 4.73 -3.87
N VAL A 95 15.13 4.05 -4.14
CA VAL A 95 16.48 4.44 -3.76
C VAL A 95 17.21 4.89 -5.01
N TYR A 96 17.44 6.20 -5.13
CA TYR A 96 18.08 6.78 -6.30
C TYR A 96 19.60 6.62 -6.26
N ARG A 97 20.16 6.10 -7.35
CA ARG A 97 21.59 6.07 -7.65
C ARG A 97 21.89 7.01 -8.84
N LYS A 98 23.15 7.09 -9.24
CA LYS A 98 23.61 8.00 -10.31
C LYS A 98 22.93 7.73 -11.66
N ASN A 99 22.72 6.47 -12.00
CA ASN A 99 22.22 5.99 -13.30
C ASN A 99 21.21 4.83 -13.16
N ALA A 100 20.63 4.68 -11.97
CA ALA A 100 19.65 3.63 -11.71
C ALA A 100 18.75 4.00 -10.53
N ILE A 101 17.51 3.49 -10.56
CA ILE A 101 16.64 3.40 -9.39
C ILE A 101 16.73 1.97 -8.87
N THR A 102 17.03 1.80 -7.58
CA THR A 102 16.81 0.55 -6.88
C THR A 102 15.47 0.63 -6.16
N LEU A 103 14.58 -0.32 -6.40
CA LEU A 103 13.23 -0.35 -5.85
C LEU A 103 13.01 -1.68 -5.11
N PRO A 104 13.32 -1.75 -3.80
CA PRO A 104 12.84 -2.82 -2.93
C PRO A 104 11.31 -2.76 -2.88
N VAL A 105 10.69 -3.89 -3.15
CA VAL A 105 9.24 -4.11 -3.07
C VAL A 105 8.99 -5.23 -2.08
N THR A 106 8.37 -4.93 -0.95
CA THR A 106 7.89 -5.94 0.00
C THR A 106 6.45 -6.29 -0.37
N VAL A 107 6.17 -7.56 -0.61
CA VAL A 107 4.84 -8.08 -0.92
C VAL A 107 4.36 -8.91 0.27
N THR A 108 3.23 -8.53 0.86
CA THR A 108 2.62 -9.29 1.95
C THR A 108 1.47 -10.11 1.41
N LEU A 109 1.59 -11.43 1.53
CA LEU A 109 0.55 -12.39 1.20
C LEU A 109 -0.17 -12.85 2.47
N SER A 110 -1.47 -13.07 2.35
CA SER A 110 -2.26 -13.74 3.37
C SER A 110 -2.98 -14.95 2.77
N ALA A 111 -3.07 -16.01 3.56
CA ALA A 111 -3.86 -17.18 3.24
C ALA A 111 -4.95 -17.39 4.29
N GLN A 112 -6.09 -17.87 3.83
CA GLN A 112 -7.19 -18.36 4.66
C GLN A 112 -7.39 -19.85 4.37
N ARG A 113 -7.41 -20.66 5.44
CA ARG A 113 -7.66 -22.10 5.37
C ARG A 113 -9.13 -22.35 5.09
N GLY A 114 -9.41 -23.24 4.14
CA GLY A 114 -10.75 -23.72 3.84
C GLY A 114 -11.05 -25.06 4.52
N PRO A 115 -12.32 -25.51 4.47
CA PRO A 115 -12.82 -26.69 5.18
C PRO A 115 -12.15 -28.01 4.76
N VAL A 116 -11.68 -28.13 3.52
CA VAL A 116 -11.10 -29.39 2.98
C VAL A 116 -9.57 -29.37 2.93
N ASN A 117 -8.92 -28.46 3.66
CA ASN A 117 -7.46 -28.39 3.71
C ASN A 117 -6.92 -29.00 4.99
N ASP A 118 -6.84 -30.33 5.01
CA ASP A 118 -6.25 -31.07 6.11
C ASP A 118 -4.73 -30.91 6.18
N GLY A 119 -4.09 -30.63 5.03
CA GLY A 119 -2.63 -30.49 4.92
C GLY A 119 -2.03 -29.26 5.61
N GLY A 120 -2.84 -28.26 5.98
CA GLY A 120 -2.37 -27.10 6.75
C GLY A 120 -1.41 -26.19 5.98
N ARG A 121 -1.47 -26.20 4.64
CA ARG A 121 -0.59 -25.45 3.74
C ARG A 121 -1.38 -24.72 2.67
N ALA A 122 -0.85 -23.61 2.17
CA ALA A 122 -1.43 -22.82 1.09
C ALA A 122 -0.33 -22.46 0.08
N PRO A 123 0.00 -23.40 -0.83
CA PRO A 123 0.93 -23.13 -1.91
C PRO A 123 0.31 -22.20 -2.94
N GLY A 124 1.14 -21.36 -3.53
CA GLY A 124 0.71 -20.46 -4.60
C GLY A 124 1.89 -19.83 -5.30
N ARG A 125 1.57 -18.96 -6.26
CA ARG A 125 2.55 -18.20 -7.01
C ARG A 125 2.11 -16.78 -7.16
N TYR A 126 3.02 -15.85 -7.02
CA TYR A 126 2.82 -14.45 -7.37
C TYR A 126 3.91 -13.99 -8.33
N PHE A 127 3.71 -12.82 -8.94
CA PHE A 127 4.68 -12.23 -9.82
C PHE A 127 4.82 -10.73 -9.57
N VAL A 128 5.99 -10.23 -9.95
CA VAL A 128 6.29 -8.80 -10.08
C VAL A 128 6.70 -8.56 -11.52
N ALA A 129 6.03 -7.62 -12.19
CA ALA A 129 6.29 -7.26 -13.57
C ALA A 129 6.59 -5.77 -13.70
N VAL A 130 7.56 -5.40 -14.53
CA VAL A 130 7.88 -4.01 -14.87
C VAL A 130 7.39 -3.73 -16.27
N LEU A 131 6.63 -2.65 -16.42
CA LEU A 131 6.07 -2.18 -17.68
C LEU A 131 6.63 -0.80 -18.01
N ASN A 132 6.87 -0.53 -19.29
CA ASN A 132 7.16 0.81 -19.76
C ASN A 132 5.86 1.63 -19.95
N ALA A 133 6.01 2.87 -20.42
CA ALA A 133 4.89 3.79 -20.67
C ALA A 133 3.91 3.32 -21.76
N GLN A 134 4.28 2.33 -22.59
CA GLN A 134 3.42 1.75 -23.64
C GLN A 134 2.79 0.43 -23.19
N ASP A 135 2.80 0.14 -21.89
CA ASP A 135 2.30 -1.10 -21.30
C ASP A 135 3.01 -2.37 -21.76
N ALA A 136 4.19 -2.25 -22.38
CA ALA A 136 5.01 -3.39 -22.76
C ALA A 136 5.70 -3.95 -21.51
N VAL A 137 5.58 -5.26 -21.30
CA VAL A 137 6.24 -5.96 -20.19
C VAL A 137 7.74 -6.06 -20.49
N ILE A 138 8.53 -5.30 -19.74
CA ILE A 138 9.99 -5.28 -19.85
C ILE A 138 10.60 -6.48 -19.14
N THR A 139 10.07 -6.81 -17.96
CA THR A 139 10.46 -8.00 -17.22
C THR A 139 9.32 -8.48 -16.35
N LYS A 140 9.27 -9.78 -16.11
CA LYS A 140 8.35 -10.42 -15.18
C LYS A 140 9.06 -11.56 -14.47
N ARG A 141 8.98 -11.58 -13.14
CA ARG A 141 9.49 -12.66 -12.30
C ARG A 141 8.36 -13.29 -11.53
N VAL A 142 8.34 -14.62 -11.48
CA VAL A 142 7.35 -15.41 -10.74
C VAL A 142 8.05 -16.02 -9.53
N PHE A 143 7.34 -16.06 -8.41
CA PHE A 143 7.82 -16.54 -7.12
C PHE A 143 6.85 -17.58 -6.57
N ASP A 144 7.39 -18.73 -6.17
CA ASP A 144 6.63 -19.77 -5.47
C ASP A 144 6.57 -19.45 -3.98
N VAL A 145 5.38 -19.58 -3.39
CA VAL A 145 5.15 -19.36 -1.96
C VAL A 145 4.37 -20.53 -1.39
N ASP A 146 4.61 -20.85 -0.12
CA ASP A 146 3.86 -21.88 0.59
C ASP A 146 3.64 -21.47 2.04
N LEU A 147 2.45 -20.98 2.32
CA LEU A 147 2.08 -20.46 3.63
C LEU A 147 1.59 -21.60 4.52
N ALA A 148 2.26 -21.80 5.66
CA ALA A 148 1.85 -22.78 6.66
C ALA A 148 0.88 -22.17 7.69
N PHE A 149 -0.27 -22.83 7.88
CA PHE A 149 -1.22 -22.50 8.94
C PHE A 149 -0.72 -23.04 10.27
N LYS A 150 0.10 -22.25 10.97
CA LYS A 150 0.68 -22.65 12.27
C LYS A 150 -0.39 -22.74 13.37
N GLU A 151 -1.25 -21.73 13.43
CA GLU A 151 -2.32 -21.62 14.41
C GLU A 151 -3.60 -21.10 13.72
N GLY A 152 -4.71 -21.78 13.93
CA GLY A 152 -6.01 -21.39 13.38
C GLY A 152 -6.11 -21.49 11.85
N ALA A 153 -6.86 -20.56 11.25
CA ALA A 153 -7.25 -20.60 9.85
C ALA A 153 -6.62 -19.49 8.99
N GLN A 154 -5.62 -18.77 9.53
CA GLN A 154 -4.95 -17.67 8.83
C GLN A 154 -3.44 -17.88 8.82
N ALA A 155 -2.80 -17.46 7.74
CA ALA A 155 -1.36 -17.38 7.63
C ALA A 155 -0.97 -16.10 6.89
N VAL A 156 0.17 -15.52 7.25
CA VAL A 156 0.73 -14.32 6.61
C VAL A 156 2.19 -14.59 6.30
N PHE A 157 2.63 -14.13 5.14
CA PHE A 157 4.01 -14.24 4.68
C PHE A 157 4.38 -12.96 3.93
N SER A 158 5.59 -12.45 4.13
CA SER A 158 6.12 -11.30 3.42
C SER A 158 7.38 -11.70 2.68
N ASP A 159 7.47 -11.26 1.42
CA ASP A 159 8.64 -11.48 0.56
C ASP A 159 9.17 -10.12 0.08
N GLU A 160 10.48 -10.00 -0.08
CA GLU A 160 11.13 -8.77 -0.54
C GLU A 160 11.82 -8.99 -1.88
N VAL A 161 11.41 -8.21 -2.88
CA VAL A 161 11.95 -8.26 -4.24
C VAL A 161 12.61 -6.92 -4.56
N THR A 162 13.91 -6.94 -4.81
CA THR A 162 14.62 -5.74 -5.28
C THR A 162 14.63 -5.67 -6.81
N LEU A 163 14.07 -4.59 -7.35
CA LEU A 163 14.15 -4.23 -8.77
C LEU A 163 15.26 -3.20 -8.99
N THR A 164 15.95 -3.28 -10.13
CA THR A 164 16.93 -2.27 -10.54
C THR A 164 16.56 -1.76 -11.92
N LEU A 165 16.31 -0.46 -12.04
CA LEU A 165 15.87 0.21 -13.26
C LEU A 165 16.95 1.19 -13.71
N PRO A 166 17.76 0.84 -14.73
CA PRO A 166 18.78 1.73 -15.25
C PRO A 166 18.13 2.90 -16.02
N PHE A 167 18.75 4.07 -15.96
CA PHE A 167 18.36 5.25 -16.75
C PHE A 167 19.58 6.11 -17.09
N ALA A 168 19.55 6.75 -18.26
CA ALA A 168 20.55 7.72 -18.71
C ALA A 168 20.04 9.16 -18.56
N ALA A 169 18.76 9.38 -18.83
CA ALA A 169 18.05 10.64 -18.62
C ALA A 169 16.82 10.42 -17.72
N ALA A 170 16.38 11.49 -17.05
CA ALA A 170 15.19 11.42 -16.18
C ALA A 170 13.93 10.94 -16.93
N ALA A 171 13.80 11.30 -18.22
CA ALA A 171 12.65 10.94 -19.04
C ALA A 171 12.58 9.43 -19.39
N ASP A 172 13.66 8.67 -19.22
CA ASP A 172 13.72 7.27 -19.68
C ASP A 172 12.74 6.36 -18.92
N LEU A 173 12.44 6.71 -17.67
CA LEU A 173 11.54 5.96 -16.79
C LEU A 173 10.17 6.62 -16.60
N ASP A 174 9.89 7.71 -17.32
CA ASP A 174 8.60 8.38 -17.22
C ASP A 174 7.48 7.44 -17.68
N GLY A 175 6.44 7.33 -16.87
CA GLY A 175 5.29 6.45 -17.12
C GLY A 175 5.56 4.96 -16.91
N TRP A 176 6.73 4.56 -16.41
CA TRP A 176 6.98 3.16 -16.05
C TRP A 176 6.17 2.74 -14.82
N ARG A 177 5.76 1.47 -14.80
CA ARG A 177 4.91 0.90 -13.74
C ARG A 177 5.40 -0.47 -13.32
N VAL A 178 5.16 -0.82 -12.06
CA VAL A 178 5.39 -2.14 -11.51
C VAL A 178 4.04 -2.75 -11.13
N LEU A 179 3.74 -3.91 -11.68
CA LEU A 179 2.51 -4.63 -11.40
C LEU A 179 2.80 -5.88 -10.56
N ILE A 180 2.01 -6.07 -9.51
CA ILE A 180 2.03 -7.24 -8.64
C ILE A 180 0.73 -8.02 -8.85
N GLY A 181 0.82 -9.35 -8.93
CA GLY A 181 -0.36 -10.20 -9.07
C GLY A 181 -0.07 -11.66 -8.73
N LEU A 182 -1.10 -12.41 -8.35
CA LEU A 182 -1.04 -13.86 -8.28
C LEU A 182 -0.96 -14.45 -9.69
N GLN A 183 -0.13 -15.48 -9.86
CA GLN A 183 -0.01 -16.20 -11.12
C GLN A 183 -1.11 -17.25 -11.21
N LEU A 184 -2.27 -16.82 -11.70
CA LEU A 184 -3.48 -17.64 -11.80
C LEU A 184 -3.46 -18.57 -13.02
N SER A 185 -4.21 -19.67 -12.91
CA SER A 185 -4.65 -20.43 -14.09
C SER A 185 -5.79 -19.68 -14.80
N ALA A 186 -6.11 -20.10 -16.03
CA ALA A 186 -7.21 -19.50 -16.78
C ALA A 186 -8.56 -19.69 -16.07
N GLU A 187 -8.76 -20.83 -15.42
CA GLU A 187 -9.97 -21.19 -14.68
C GLU A 187 -10.12 -20.31 -13.43
N ALA A 188 -9.04 -20.13 -12.66
CA ALA A 188 -9.05 -19.27 -11.47
C ALA A 188 -9.30 -17.80 -11.83
N LEU A 189 -8.69 -17.32 -12.93
CA LEU A 189 -8.96 -15.97 -13.45
C LEU A 189 -10.42 -15.81 -13.90
N ALA A 190 -10.97 -16.79 -14.60
CA ALA A 190 -12.37 -16.78 -15.01
C ALA A 190 -13.31 -16.79 -13.80
N TYR A 191 -12.99 -17.56 -12.76
CA TYR A 191 -13.72 -17.57 -11.49
C TYR A 191 -13.73 -16.18 -10.83
N ASN A 192 -12.57 -15.54 -10.69
CA ASN A 192 -12.47 -14.19 -10.13
C ASN A 192 -13.31 -13.15 -10.89
N ARG A 193 -13.29 -13.21 -12.22
CA ARG A 193 -14.06 -12.28 -13.06
C ARG A 193 -15.57 -12.43 -12.88
N ARG A 194 -16.08 -13.66 -12.71
CA ARG A 194 -17.50 -13.92 -12.42
C ARG A 194 -17.93 -13.35 -11.07
N LEU A 195 -17.04 -13.36 -10.07
CA LEU A 195 -17.34 -12.77 -8.76
C LEU A 195 -17.44 -11.24 -8.79
N ARG A 196 -16.75 -10.59 -9.72
CA ARG A 196 -16.78 -9.13 -9.87
C ARG A 196 -18.04 -8.64 -10.61
N ASP A 197 -18.47 -9.39 -11.61
CA ASP A 197 -19.64 -9.08 -12.44
C ASP A 197 -20.63 -10.26 -12.39
N PRO A 198 -21.41 -10.37 -11.30
CA PRO A 198 -22.46 -11.37 -11.19
C PRO A 198 -23.59 -11.00 -12.16
N ARG A 199 -23.53 -11.59 -13.36
CA ARG A 199 -24.60 -11.52 -14.35
C ARG A 199 -25.90 -12.11 -13.85
#